data_AF-A0A453C7W7-F1
#
_entry.id   AF-A0A453C7W7-F1
#
_cell.length_a   1.000
_cell.length_b   1.000
_cell.length_c   1.000
_cell.angle_alpha   90.00
_cell.angle_beta   90.00
_cell.angle_gamma   90.00
#
_symmetry.space_group_name_H-M   'P 1'
#
loop_
_entity.id
_entity.type
_entity.pdbx_description
1 polymer ?
#
loop_
_entity_poly.entity_id
_entity_poly.type
_entity_poly.pdbx_seq_one_letter_code
_entity_poly.pdbx_strand_id
1 'polypeptide(L)'
;ITKLDSFAMLSCFWKRRKHCEALNITIAAALWSLWRLRNDFVFQGRRWRSIRCALDLLGATIRQWKILCSEAQGALLLRCLRLLDHRRGELIRIA
;
A
#
# COMPACT_ATOMS: atom_id res chain seq x y z
N ILE A 1 -4.04 -16.37 8.30
CA ILE A 1 -3.31 -15.12 7.98
C ILE A 1 -2.41 -14.86 9.17
N THR A 2 -1.10 -15.03 9.02
CA THR A 2 -0.14 -14.82 10.12
C THR A 2 -0.15 -13.36 10.54
N LYS A 3 -0.31 -13.14 11.83
CA LYS A 3 -0.37 -11.81 12.45
C LYS A 3 0.99 -11.15 12.32
N LEU A 4 1.01 -9.93 11.80
CA LEU A 4 2.23 -9.20 11.49
C LEU A 4 2.74 -8.49 12.76
N ASP A 5 3.22 -9.26 13.75
CA ASP A 5 3.42 -8.78 15.12
C ASP A 5 4.73 -8.00 15.34
N SER A 6 5.59 -7.81 14.32
CA SER A 6 6.78 -6.94 14.45
C SER A 6 7.37 -6.44 13.12
N PHE A 7 8.00 -5.26 13.16
CA PHE A 7 8.83 -4.73 12.06
C PHE A 7 10.01 -5.67 11.70
N ALA A 8 10.47 -6.48 12.65
CA ALA A 8 11.51 -7.48 12.39
C ALA A 8 11.04 -8.54 11.39
N MET A 9 9.77 -8.96 11.45
CA MET A 9 9.19 -9.91 10.50
C MET A 9 9.12 -9.31 9.08
N LEU A 10 8.84 -8.00 8.97
CA LEU A 10 8.87 -7.30 7.69
C LEU A 10 10.25 -7.40 7.02
N SER A 11 11.33 -7.27 7.80
CA SER A 11 12.70 -7.35 7.30
C SER A 11 13.03 -8.70 6.64
N CYS A 12 12.40 -9.80 7.08
CA CYS A 12 12.60 -11.12 6.51
C CYS A 12 12.08 -11.23 5.07
N PHE A 13 11.00 -10.52 4.73
CA PHE A 13 10.48 -10.50 3.36
C PHE A 13 11.40 -9.75 2.40
N TRP A 14 12.08 -8.71 2.89
CA TRP A 14 13.10 -8.00 2.13
C TRP A 14 14.32 -8.87 1.83
N LYS A 15 14.72 -9.74 2.77
CA LYS A 15 15.78 -10.74 2.55
C LYS A 15 15.39 -11.78 1.51
N ARG A 16 14.11 -12.13 1.40
CA ARG A 16 13.56 -13.08 0.41
C ARG A 16 13.05 -12.40 -0.87
N ARG A 17 13.80 -11.38 -1.34
CA ARG A 17 13.38 -10.42 -2.38
C ARG A 17 12.66 -11.04 -3.58
N LYS A 18 13.21 -12.10 -4.19
CA LYS A 18 12.68 -12.71 -5.43
C LYS A 18 11.25 -13.27 -5.33
N HIS A 19 10.82 -13.73 -4.16
CA HIS A 19 9.50 -14.36 -3.99
C HIS A 19 8.48 -13.45 -3.29
N CYS A 20 8.94 -12.33 -2.71
CA CYS A 20 8.12 -11.43 -1.90
C CYS A 20 8.05 -10.01 -2.48
N GLU A 21 8.35 -9.82 -3.76
CA GLU A 21 8.39 -8.50 -4.41
C GLU A 21 7.06 -7.75 -4.24
N ALA A 22 5.93 -8.39 -4.54
CA ALA A 22 4.62 -7.74 -4.41
C ALA A 22 4.32 -7.31 -2.97
N LEU A 23 4.68 -8.12 -1.97
CA LEU A 23 4.52 -7.77 -0.56
C LEU A 23 5.43 -6.60 -0.19
N ASN A 24 6.71 -6.68 -0.54
CA ASN A 24 7.69 -5.64 -0.24
C ASN A 24 7.29 -4.29 -0.86
N ILE A 25 6.85 -4.28 -2.12
CA ILE A 25 6.35 -3.08 -2.80
C ILE A 25 5.07 -2.56 -2.13
N THR A 26 4.13 -3.44 -1.75
CA THR A 26 2.90 -3.02 -1.06
C THR A 26 3.21 -2.35 0.28
N ILE A 27 4.12 -2.94 1.07
CA ILE A 27 4.54 -2.39 2.37
C ILE A 27 5.26 -1.05 2.19
N ALA A 28 6.20 -0.97 1.24
CA ALA A 28 6.92 0.27 0.96
C ALA A 28 5.98 1.37 0.46
N ALA A 29 5.02 1.04 -0.42
CA ALA A 29 4.02 1.98 -0.90
C ALA A 29 3.10 2.48 0.23
N ALA A 30 2.74 1.62 1.19
CA ALA A 30 1.96 2.00 2.37
C ALA A 30 2.72 2.98 3.26
N LEU A 31 3.99 2.68 3.57
CA LEU A 31 4.85 3.57 4.35
C LEU A 31 5.07 4.92 3.66
N TRP A 32 5.34 4.89 2.35
CA TRP A 32 5.49 6.10 1.54
C TRP A 32 4.22 6.96 1.53
N SER A 33 3.07 6.34 1.37
CA SER A 33 1.77 7.02 1.36
C SER A 33 1.49 7.68 2.71
N LEU A 34 1.74 6.98 3.82
CA LEU A 34 1.61 7.53 5.17
C LEU A 34 2.55 8.70 5.42
N TRP A 35 3.82 8.56 5.01
CA TRP A 35 4.80 9.64 5.13
C TRP A 35 4.39 10.89 4.35
N ARG A 36 3.95 10.72 3.09
CA ARG A 36 3.48 11.84 2.27
C ARG A 36 2.22 12.48 2.85
N LEU A 37 1.26 11.68 3.31
CA LEU A 37 0.03 12.18 3.92
C LEU A 37 0.31 12.96 5.22
N ARG A 38 1.24 12.49 6.06
CA ARG A 38 1.71 13.23 7.24
C ARG A 38 2.33 14.57 6.83
N ASN A 39 3.16 14.60 5.80
CA ASN A 39 3.78 15.84 5.33
C ASN A 39 2.76 16.82 4.77
N ASP A 40 1.74 16.34 4.07
CA ASP A 40 0.66 17.19 3.58
C ASP A 40 -0.11 17.87 4.73
N PHE A 41 -0.24 17.20 5.88
CA PHE A 41 -0.87 17.79 7.06
C PHE A 41 0.02 18.82 7.76
N VAL A 42 1.28 18.48 7.97
CA VAL A 42 2.22 19.32 8.72
C VAL A 42 2.67 20.53 7.91
N PHE A 43 2.96 20.35 6.62
CA PHE A 43 3.62 21.36 5.79
C PHE A 43 2.71 22.00 4.74
N GLN A 44 1.67 21.29 4.25
CA GLN A 44 0.73 21.84 3.26
C GLN A 44 -0.60 22.30 3.88
N GLY A 45 -0.77 22.19 5.21
CA GLY A 45 -1.99 22.56 5.90
C GLY A 45 -3.23 21.78 5.45
N ARG A 46 -3.06 20.62 4.80
CA ARG A 46 -4.19 19.77 4.43
C ARG A 46 -4.83 19.21 5.70
N ARG A 47 -6.14 19.03 5.67
CA ARG A 47 -6.89 18.36 6.75
C ARG A 47 -7.21 16.94 6.36
N TRP A 48 -7.22 16.05 7.34
CA TRP A 48 -7.73 14.70 7.16
C TRP A 48 -9.21 14.75 6.75
N ARG A 49 -9.57 14.05 5.68
CA ARG A 49 -10.96 13.94 5.21
C ARG A 49 -11.54 12.57 5.47
N SER A 50 -10.82 11.53 5.05
CA SER A 50 -11.21 10.13 5.28
C SER A 50 -10.04 9.21 4.99
N ILE A 51 -10.17 7.95 5.44
CA ILE A 51 -9.24 6.88 5.12
C ILE A 51 -9.11 6.63 3.61
N ARG A 52 -10.09 7.07 2.81
CA ARG A 52 -10.05 6.98 1.34
C ARG A 52 -8.86 7.73 0.77
N CYS A 53 -8.47 8.86 1.35
CA CYS A 53 -7.29 9.61 0.89
C CYS A 53 -6.00 8.79 1.01
N ALA A 54 -5.86 8.02 2.08
CA ALA A 54 -4.71 7.13 2.27
C ALA A 54 -4.75 5.94 1.31
N LEU A 55 -5.93 5.33 1.11
CA LEU A 55 -6.11 4.22 0.16
C LEU A 55 -5.91 4.64 -1.30
N ASP A 56 -6.34 5.84 -1.68
CA ASP A 56 -6.16 6.40 -3.02
C ASP A 56 -4.68 6.65 -3.31
N LEU A 57 -3.97 7.23 -2.34
CA LEU A 57 -2.53 7.45 -2.47
C LEU A 57 -1.75 6.14 -2.52
N LEU A 58 -2.14 5.16 -1.70
CA LEU A 58 -1.57 3.81 -1.73
C LEU A 58 -1.79 3.16 -3.10
N GLY A 59 -3.04 3.19 -3.59
CA GLY A 59 -3.42 2.61 -4.87
C GLY A 59 -2.68 3.24 -6.05
N ALA A 60 -2.50 4.56 -6.03
CA ALA A 60 -1.73 5.29 -7.03
C ALA A 60 -0.24 4.92 -6.98
N THR A 61 0.34 4.87 -5.77
CA THR A 61 1.76 4.53 -5.56
C THR A 61 2.05 3.11 -6.03
N ILE A 62 1.20 2.14 -5.69
CA ILE A 62 1.36 0.75 -6.13
C ILE A 62 1.28 0.64 -7.66
N ARG A 63 0.34 1.34 -8.30
CA ARG A 63 0.24 1.36 -9.78
C ARG A 63 1.51 1.90 -10.42
N GLN A 64 2.06 2.98 -9.87
CA GLN A 64 3.31 3.57 -10.36
C GLN A 64 4.50 2.64 -10.14
N TRP A 65 4.56 1.95 -9.00
CA TRP A 65 5.69 1.12 -8.60
C TRP A 65 5.60 -0.33 -9.10
N LYS A 66 4.51 -0.69 -9.79
CA LYS A 66 4.35 -2.01 -10.41
C LYS A 66 5.52 -2.38 -11.32
N ILE A 67 6.13 -1.40 -11.99
CA ILE A 67 7.31 -1.60 -12.86
C ILE A 67 8.52 -2.17 -12.13
N LEU A 68 8.57 -2.09 -10.80
CA LEU A 68 9.64 -2.62 -9.97
C LEU A 68 9.50 -4.12 -9.67
N CYS A 69 8.36 -4.72 -10.04
CA CYS A 69 8.09 -6.14 -9.88
C CYS A 69 8.32 -6.89 -11.19
N SER A 70 8.71 -8.16 -11.09
CA SER A 70 8.56 -9.13 -12.18
C SER A 70 7.09 -9.22 -12.65
N GLU A 71 6.84 -9.64 -13.89
CA GLU A 71 5.48 -9.69 -14.46
C GLU A 71 4.50 -10.50 -13.60
N ALA A 72 4.91 -11.67 -13.13
CA ALA A 72 4.09 -12.54 -12.28
C ALA A 72 3.70 -11.84 -10.97
N GLN A 73 4.66 -11.18 -10.31
CA GLN A 73 4.41 -10.43 -9.07
C GLN A 73 3.62 -9.15 -9.34
N GLY A 74 3.82 -8.50 -10.47
CA GLY A 74 3.04 -7.35 -10.92
C GLY A 74 1.57 -7.69 -11.18
N ALA A 75 1.28 -8.89 -11.71
CA ALA A 75 -0.08 -9.39 -11.87
C ALA A 75 -0.75 -9.67 -10.52
N LEU A 76 -0.01 -10.26 -9.57
CA LEU A 76 -0.48 -10.46 -8.19
C LEU A 76 -0.77 -9.11 -7.50
N LEU A 77 0.13 -8.14 -7.66
CA LEU A 77 -0.01 -6.79 -7.13
C LEU A 77 -1.28 -6.08 -7.66
N LEU A 78 -1.57 -6.23 -8.97
CA LEU A 78 -2.81 -5.73 -9.56
C LEU A 78 -4.06 -6.44 -9.01
N ARG A 79 -3.97 -7.74 -8.70
CA ARG A 79 -5.08 -8.46 -8.05
C ARG A 79 -5.32 -7.92 -6.64
N CYS A 80 -4.25 -7.66 -5.88
CA CYS A 80 -4.35 -7.01 -4.57
C CYS A 80 -4.96 -5.61 -4.66
N LEU A 81 -4.58 -4.81 -5.67
CA LEU A 81 -5.19 -3.51 -5.93
C LEU A 81 -6.69 -3.59 -6.17
N ARG A 82 -7.16 -4.54 -7.00
CA ARG A 82 -8.60 -4.73 -7.23
C ARG A 82 -9.36 -5.07 -5.96
N LEU A 83 -8.77 -5.89 -5.08
CA LEU A 83 -9.36 -6.20 -3.77
C LEU A 83 -9.41 -4.96 -2.88
N LEU A 84 -8.36 -4.14 -2.89
CA LEU A 84 -8.30 -2.90 -2.14
C LEU A 84 -9.35 -1.89 -2.64
N ASP A 85 -9.53 -1.77 -3.95
CA ASP A 85 -10.56 -0.92 -4.57
C ASP A 85 -11.98 -1.42 -4.24
N HIS A 86 -12.20 -2.74 -4.22
CA HIS A 86 -13.47 -3.33 -3.81
C HIS A 86 -13.80 -3.03 -2.34
N ARG A 87 -12.86 -3.28 -1.43
CA ARG A 87 -13.01 -2.95 0.01
C ARG A 87 -13.21 -1.45 0.23
N ARG A 88 -12.53 -0.61 -0.55
CA ARG A 88 -12.75 0.84 -0.55
C ARG A 88 -14.19 1.20 -0.95
N GLY A 89 -14.76 0.52 -1.94
CA GLY A 89 -16.16 0.68 -2.33
C GLY A 89 -17.13 0.31 -1.22
N GLU A 90 -16.84 -0.72 -0.42
CA GLU A 90 -17.65 -1.07 0.76
C GLU A 90 -17.61 0.03 1.82
N LEU A 91 -16.47 0.70 2.04
CA LEU A 91 -16.34 1.85 2.94
C LEU A 91 -17.13 3.10 2.49
N ILE A 92 -17.65 3.12 1.25
CA ILE A 92 -18.59 4.16 0.79
C ILE A 92 -19.99 3.91 1.35
N ARG A 93 -20.36 2.64 1.56
CA ARG A 93 -21.73 2.25 1.95
C ARG A 93 -22.03 2.39 3.44
N ILE A 94 -21.02 2.66 4.26
CA ILE A 94 -21.13 2.72 5.74
C ILE A 94 -21.07 4.17 6.25
N ALA A 95 -20.76 5.14 5.39
CA ALA A 95 -20.57 6.55 5.75
C ALA A 95 -21.82 7.40 5.47
#